data_AF-A0A5J4WML2-F1
#
_entry.id   AF-A0A5J4WML2-F1
#
_cell.length_a   1.000
_cell.length_b   1.000
_cell.length_c   1.000
_cell.angle_alpha   90.00
_cell.angle_beta   90.00
_cell.angle_gamma   90.00
#
_symmetry.space_group_name_H-M   'P 1'
#
loop_
_entity.id
_entity.type
_entity.pdbx_description
1 polymer ?
#
loop_
_entity_poly.entity_id
_entity_poly.type
_entity_poly.pdbx_seq_one_letter_code
_entity_poly.pdbx_strand_id
1 'polypeptide(L)'
;MSACAKAIKYAFAYSDFKLDQDYTPKDDYASNKTRKENRDTSSNIKESDCTFYRKLFLLTRGHICKARFTSKNPSTLDRIYNDKGHSADNVKLCCLFCNKFKSNKDENLAGLVIQLKNLCLQKSLPMTITDEEVYQILRSGITGGLSQVMNRYNVAGETKINQFKFINGKIIS
;
A
#
# COMPACT_ATOMS: atom_id res chain seq x y z
N MET A 1 -13.48 4.19 -28.32
CA MET A 1 -12.28 3.45 -28.75
C MET A 1 -11.01 3.70 -27.92
N SER A 2 -10.83 4.87 -27.26
CA SER A 2 -9.62 5.16 -26.46
C SER A 2 -9.42 4.30 -25.19
N ALA A 3 -10.52 3.90 -24.53
CA ALA A 3 -10.44 3.10 -23.29
C ALA A 3 -9.87 1.70 -23.51
N CYS A 4 -10.22 1.02 -24.62
CA CYS A 4 -9.71 -0.31 -24.95
C CYS A 4 -8.21 -0.30 -25.28
N ALA A 5 -7.71 0.73 -25.99
CA ALA A 5 -6.28 0.85 -26.30
C ALA A 5 -5.43 1.09 -25.04
N LYS A 6 -5.95 1.87 -24.07
CA LYS A 6 -5.29 2.05 -22.76
C LYS A 6 -5.28 0.75 -21.96
N ALA A 7 -6.40 0.04 -21.90
CA ALA A 7 -6.50 -1.24 -21.18
C ALA A 7 -5.50 -2.28 -21.71
N ILE A 8 -5.35 -2.39 -23.03
CA ILE A 8 -4.38 -3.31 -23.67
C ILE A 8 -2.93 -2.91 -23.35
N LYS A 9 -2.60 -1.61 -23.41
CA LYS A 9 -1.24 -1.13 -23.12
C LYS A 9 -0.79 -1.43 -21.69
N TYR A 10 -1.67 -1.24 -20.70
CA TYR A 10 -1.36 -1.57 -19.31
C TYR A 10 -1.38 -3.08 -19.06
N ALA A 11 -2.25 -3.85 -19.72
CA ALA A 11 -2.26 -5.30 -19.61
C ALA A 11 -0.91 -5.94 -20.01
N PHE A 12 -0.27 -5.44 -21.07
CA PHE A 12 1.08 -5.90 -21.45
C PHE A 12 2.18 -5.45 -20.47
N ALA A 13 2.10 -4.23 -19.94
CA ALA A 13 3.11 -3.72 -18.99
C ALA A 13 3.12 -4.50 -17.65
N TYR A 14 1.98 -5.09 -17.30
CA TYR A 14 1.78 -5.85 -16.06
C TYR A 14 1.57 -7.35 -16.31
N SER A 15 1.82 -7.86 -17.53
CA SER A 15 1.57 -9.27 -17.87
C SER A 15 2.35 -10.25 -16.99
N ASP A 16 3.54 -9.84 -16.55
CA ASP A 16 4.42 -10.65 -15.70
C ASP A 16 4.11 -10.49 -14.20
N PHE A 17 3.21 -9.57 -13.84
CA PHE A 17 2.81 -9.38 -12.46
C PHE A 17 1.91 -10.52 -12.03
N LYS A 18 2.46 -11.42 -11.21
CA LYS A 18 1.70 -12.51 -10.61
C LYS A 18 1.08 -12.00 -9.32
N LEU A 19 -0.24 -12.10 -9.23
CA LEU A 19 -0.95 -12.00 -7.97
C LEU A 19 -0.59 -13.23 -7.13
N ASP A 20 0.08 -13.00 -6.01
CA ASP A 20 0.53 -14.07 -5.13
C ASP A 20 -0.64 -14.74 -4.36
N GLN A 21 -1.87 -14.21 -4.44
CA GLN A 21 -3.05 -14.67 -3.72
C GLN A 21 -4.36 -14.38 -4.48
N ASP A 22 -5.33 -15.30 -4.35
CA ASP A 22 -6.72 -15.08 -4.77
C ASP A 22 -7.39 -14.09 -3.80
N TYR A 23 -7.62 -12.86 -4.25
CA TYR A 23 -8.27 -11.82 -3.46
C TYR A 23 -9.75 -11.69 -3.83
N THR A 24 -10.62 -12.04 -2.89
CA THR A 24 -12.04 -11.66 -2.94
C THR A 24 -12.21 -10.32 -2.22
N PRO A 25 -12.68 -9.26 -2.89
CA PRO A 25 -12.93 -7.98 -2.25
C PRO A 25 -13.92 -8.15 -1.09
N LYS A 26 -13.54 -7.70 0.10
CA LYS A 26 -14.49 -7.53 1.21
C LYS A 26 -15.25 -6.21 1.01
N ASP A 27 -16.55 -6.21 1.22
CA ASP A 27 -17.44 -5.04 1.06
C ASP A 27 -17.24 -3.96 2.15
N ASP A 28 -16.15 -4.01 2.92
CA ASP A 28 -15.94 -3.25 4.15
C ASP A 28 -15.46 -1.79 3.91
N TYR A 29 -15.93 -1.13 2.85
CA TYR A 29 -15.63 0.28 2.56
C TYR A 29 -16.16 1.27 3.63
N ALA A 30 -16.88 0.78 4.65
CA ALA A 30 -17.67 1.61 5.56
C ALA A 30 -17.12 1.81 6.99
N SER A 31 -15.97 1.25 7.38
CA SER A 31 -15.51 1.42 8.78
C SER A 31 -14.03 1.74 8.95
N ASN A 32 -13.60 2.91 8.47
CA ASN A 32 -12.44 3.59 9.04
C ASN A 32 -12.81 4.19 10.41
N LYS A 33 -13.09 3.33 11.41
CA LYS A 33 -13.17 3.78 12.80
C LYS A 33 -11.75 3.95 13.32
N THR A 34 -11.34 5.21 13.49
CA THR A 34 -10.20 5.62 14.31
C THR A 34 -10.50 5.34 15.79
N ARG A 35 -10.59 4.07 16.17
CA ARG A 35 -10.60 3.72 17.59
C ARG A 35 -9.16 3.43 17.99
N LYS A 36 -8.63 4.19 18.95
CA LYS A 36 -7.63 3.66 19.87
C LYS A 36 -8.33 2.48 20.55
N GLU A 37 -8.23 1.30 19.95
CA GLU A 37 -8.68 0.08 20.60
C GLU A 37 -7.91 -0.04 21.91
N ASN A 38 -8.60 -0.43 22.97
CA ASN A 38 -7.99 -0.81 24.24
C ASN A 38 -7.19 -2.08 23.98
N ARG A 39 -5.94 -1.89 23.52
CA ARG A 39 -5.03 -2.99 23.19
C ARG A 39 -4.59 -3.67 24.47
N ASP A 40 -4.62 -5.00 24.45
CA ASP A 40 -4.04 -5.77 25.53
C ASP A 40 -2.50 -5.64 25.50
N THR A 41 -1.93 -5.18 26.61
CA THR A 41 -0.49 -5.03 26.80
C THR A 41 0.08 -6.01 27.82
N SER A 42 -0.73 -6.95 28.32
CA SER A 42 -0.31 -7.97 29.28
C SER A 42 0.80 -8.88 28.72
N SER A 43 0.77 -9.14 27.41
CA SER A 43 1.76 -9.97 26.71
C SER A 43 2.52 -9.15 25.67
N ASN A 44 3.82 -8.96 25.92
CA ASN A 44 4.74 -8.25 25.04
C ASN A 44 6.10 -8.95 24.99
N ILE A 45 6.93 -8.54 24.02
CA ILE A 45 8.28 -9.05 23.77
C ILE A 45 9.12 -8.94 25.03
N LYS A 46 9.78 -10.04 25.38
CA LYS A 46 10.75 -10.11 26.47
C LYS A 46 12.16 -10.28 25.93
N GLU A 47 13.15 -9.95 26.75
CA GLU A 47 14.56 -10.17 26.40
C GLU A 47 14.86 -11.65 26.10
N SER A 48 14.17 -12.57 26.78
CA SER A 48 14.22 -14.01 26.52
C SER A 48 13.88 -14.39 25.08
N ASP A 49 13.10 -13.56 24.37
CA ASP A 49 12.67 -13.84 23.00
C ASP A 49 13.71 -13.40 21.96
N CYS A 50 14.83 -12.80 22.38
CA CYS A 50 15.87 -12.26 21.50
C CYS A 50 16.38 -13.29 20.48
N THR A 51 16.64 -14.52 20.92
CA THR A 51 17.11 -15.61 20.04
C THR A 51 16.07 -15.99 18.98
N PHE A 52 14.79 -15.97 19.34
CA PHE A 52 13.69 -16.22 18.40
C PHE A 52 13.65 -15.14 17.32
N TYR A 53 13.65 -13.86 17.70
CA TYR A 53 13.58 -12.75 16.75
C TYR A 53 14.82 -12.66 15.86
N ARG A 54 16.01 -12.98 16.39
CA ARG A 54 17.23 -13.06 15.59
C ARG A 54 17.12 -14.13 14.50
N LYS A 55 16.62 -15.32 14.82
CA LYS A 55 16.36 -16.39 13.83
C LYS A 55 15.30 -15.96 12.82
N LEU A 56 14.20 -15.37 13.29
CA LEU A 56 13.11 -14.88 12.44
C LEU A 56 13.63 -13.86 11.41
N PHE A 57 14.47 -12.92 11.83
CA PHE A 57 15.06 -11.90 10.96
C PHE A 57 15.97 -12.48 9.87
N LEU A 58 16.77 -13.50 10.21
CA LEU A 58 17.71 -14.11 9.26
C LEU A 58 17.01 -15.02 8.23
N LEU A 59 15.94 -15.70 8.65
CA LEU A 59 15.25 -16.71 7.82
C LEU A 59 14.12 -16.11 6.99
N THR A 60 13.53 -14.99 7.43
CA THR A 60 12.26 -14.49 6.87
C THR A 60 12.46 -13.19 6.10
N ARG A 61 11.64 -12.97 5.07
CA ARG A 61 11.53 -11.68 4.37
C ARG A 61 10.34 -10.90 4.90
N GLY A 62 10.22 -9.62 4.54
CA GLY A 62 9.03 -8.84 4.88
C GLY A 62 7.77 -9.49 4.32
N HIS A 63 6.75 -9.71 5.16
CA HIS A 63 5.59 -10.49 4.75
C HIS A 63 4.74 -9.79 3.67
N ILE A 64 4.75 -8.44 3.63
CA ILE A 64 4.04 -7.63 2.62
C ILE A 64 4.90 -7.42 1.36
N CYS A 65 6.07 -6.77 1.50
CA CYS A 65 6.89 -6.41 0.34
C CYS A 65 7.76 -7.54 -0.21
N LYS A 66 7.85 -8.68 0.50
CA LYS A 66 8.73 -9.82 0.21
C LYS A 66 10.23 -9.48 0.08
N ALA A 67 10.63 -8.26 0.48
CA ALA A 67 12.01 -7.80 0.44
C ALA A 67 12.80 -8.31 1.65
N ARG A 68 14.11 -8.49 1.47
CA ARG A 68 15.05 -8.71 2.58
C ARG A 68 15.27 -7.40 3.33
N PHE A 69 15.51 -7.51 4.63
CA PHE A 69 15.82 -6.37 5.47
C PHE A 69 17.29 -5.99 5.31
N THR A 70 17.55 -4.68 5.32
CA THR A 70 18.90 -4.09 5.21
C THR A 70 18.98 -2.93 6.18
N SER A 71 20.16 -2.34 6.37
CA SER A 71 20.31 -1.12 7.18
C SER A 71 19.46 0.05 6.69
N LYS A 72 19.22 0.15 5.37
CA LYS A 72 18.36 1.17 4.76
C LYS A 72 16.87 0.80 4.79
N ASN A 73 16.55 -0.47 4.97
CA ASN A 73 15.19 -1.01 5.06
C ASN A 73 15.02 -1.78 6.38
N PRO A 74 14.96 -1.07 7.52
CA PRO A 74 14.87 -1.71 8.82
C PRO A 74 13.55 -2.48 8.95
N SER A 75 13.63 -3.63 9.60
CA SER A 75 12.44 -4.40 9.95
C SER A 75 11.69 -3.76 11.10
N THR A 76 10.38 -3.98 11.09
CA THR A 76 9.44 -3.74 12.18
C THR A 76 8.66 -5.03 12.43
N LEU A 77 8.03 -5.12 13.59
CA LEU A 77 7.09 -6.19 13.89
C LEU A 77 5.68 -5.67 13.62
N ASP A 78 5.01 -6.25 12.63
CA ASP A 78 3.60 -6.02 12.38
C ASP A 78 2.78 -7.08 13.13
N ARG A 79 1.67 -6.65 13.70
CA ARG A 79 0.79 -7.51 14.47
C ARG A 79 -0.16 -8.24 13.53
N ILE A 80 -0.38 -9.52 13.78
CA ILE A 80 -1.39 -10.31 13.05
C ILE A 80 -2.77 -9.88 13.53
N TYR A 81 -2.95 -9.81 14.84
CA TYR A 81 -4.15 -9.35 15.52
C TYR A 81 -3.88 -8.02 16.23
N ASN A 82 -4.61 -6.97 15.84
CA ASN A 82 -4.39 -5.59 16.28
C ASN A 82 -4.81 -5.31 17.73
N ASP A 83 -5.72 -6.12 18.26
CA ASP A 83 -6.24 -6.12 19.63
C ASP A 83 -5.23 -6.71 20.64
N LYS A 84 -4.33 -7.58 20.17
CA LYS A 84 -3.29 -8.23 20.97
C LYS A 84 -1.96 -7.46 20.97
N GLY A 85 -1.16 -7.71 22.01
CA GLY A 85 0.21 -7.20 22.14
C GLY A 85 1.22 -7.90 21.22
N HIS A 86 2.50 -7.59 21.38
CA HIS A 86 3.56 -8.20 20.57
C HIS A 86 4.06 -9.49 21.22
N SER A 87 3.51 -10.63 20.82
CA SER A 87 3.99 -11.96 21.23
C SER A 87 4.60 -12.70 20.05
N ALA A 88 5.41 -13.73 20.31
CA ALA A 88 6.12 -14.49 19.28
C ALA A 88 5.17 -15.12 18.22
N ASP A 89 3.94 -15.44 18.60
CA ASP A 89 2.88 -16.01 17.76
C ASP A 89 1.98 -14.95 17.08
N ASN A 90 2.04 -13.68 17.51
CA ASN A 90 1.18 -12.60 17.00
C ASN A 90 1.94 -11.59 16.13
N VAL A 91 3.16 -11.89 15.69
CA VAL A 91 3.98 -10.93 14.94
C VAL A 91 4.52 -11.51 13.64
N LYS A 92 4.55 -10.67 12.61
CA LYS A 92 5.22 -10.92 11.34
C LYS A 92 6.23 -9.80 11.10
N LEU A 93 7.37 -10.14 10.48
CA LEU A 93 8.31 -9.10 10.08
C LEU A 93 7.75 -8.28 8.91
N CYS A 94 7.87 -6.97 9.01
CA CYS A 94 7.38 -6.02 8.01
C CYS A 94 8.34 -4.85 7.86
N CYS A 95 8.42 -4.24 6.69
CA CYS A 95 9.22 -3.03 6.51
C CYS A 95 8.49 -1.82 7.13
N LEU A 96 9.23 -0.81 7.61
CA LEU A 96 8.61 0.39 8.22
C LEU A 96 7.58 1.05 7.29
N PHE A 97 7.93 1.22 6.00
CA PHE A 97 7.03 1.78 5.00
C PHE A 97 5.76 0.93 4.83
N CYS A 98 5.93 -0.39 4.74
CA CYS A 98 4.88 -1.36 4.50
C CYS A 98 3.89 -1.38 5.66
N ASN A 99 4.41 -1.43 6.89
CA ASN A 99 3.63 -1.44 8.12
C ASN A 99 2.82 -0.14 8.26
N LYS A 100 3.46 1.02 8.02
CA LYS A 100 2.78 2.33 8.03
C LYS A 100 1.73 2.44 6.92
N PHE A 101 2.03 1.97 5.71
CA PHE A 101 1.11 2.06 4.57
C PHE A 101 -0.12 1.18 4.75
N LYS A 102 0.06 -0.06 5.20
CA LYS A 102 -1.01 -1.00 5.55
C LYS A 102 -1.83 -0.42 6.69
N SER A 103 -1.20 -0.06 7.81
CA SER A 103 -1.91 0.40 9.01
C SER A 103 -3.05 -0.59 9.35
N ASN A 104 -4.29 -0.14 9.39
CA ASN A 104 -5.47 -0.98 9.64
C ASN A 104 -6.23 -1.36 8.36
N LYS A 105 -5.67 -1.10 7.17
CA LYS A 105 -6.26 -1.53 5.90
C LYS A 105 -6.14 -3.05 5.74
N ASP A 106 -6.93 -3.59 4.82
CA ASP A 106 -6.83 -4.99 4.42
C ASP A 106 -5.39 -5.34 3.95
N GLU A 107 -4.83 -6.41 4.51
CA GLU A 107 -3.44 -6.86 4.28
C GLU A 107 -3.21 -7.19 2.80
N ASN A 108 -4.19 -7.83 2.15
CA ASN A 108 -4.08 -8.29 0.77
C ASN A 108 -4.15 -7.11 -0.20
N LEU A 109 -5.10 -6.19 0.01
CA LEU A 109 -5.21 -4.97 -0.79
C LEU A 109 -3.97 -4.08 -0.64
N ALA A 110 -3.50 -3.85 0.59
CA ALA A 110 -2.31 -3.06 0.83
C ALA A 110 -1.06 -3.74 0.25
N GLY A 111 -0.96 -5.06 0.37
CA GLY A 111 0.11 -5.86 -0.21
C GLY A 111 0.16 -5.74 -1.73
N LEU A 112 -0.99 -5.88 -2.40
CA LEU A 112 -1.10 -5.72 -3.84
C LEU A 112 -0.58 -4.35 -4.32
N VAL A 113 -1.00 -3.26 -3.66
CA VAL A 113 -0.56 -1.91 -4.03
C VAL A 113 0.95 -1.73 -3.84
N ILE A 114 1.51 -2.27 -2.74
CA ILE A 114 2.96 -2.21 -2.46
C ILE A 114 3.75 -3.02 -3.49
N GLN A 115 3.31 -4.24 -3.80
CA GLN A 115 3.97 -5.10 -4.77
C GLN A 115 3.91 -4.49 -6.18
N LEU A 116 2.78 -3.92 -6.57
CA LEU A 116 2.63 -3.21 -7.84
C LEU A 116 3.57 -2.00 -7.91
N LYS A 117 3.67 -1.20 -6.84
CA LYS A 117 4.63 -0.10 -6.75
C LYS A 117 6.07 -0.60 -6.94
N ASN A 118 6.45 -1.68 -6.28
CA ASN A 118 7.79 -2.26 -6.40
C ASN A 118 8.08 -2.73 -7.83
N LEU A 119 7.12 -3.39 -8.48
CA LEU A 119 7.24 -3.78 -9.88
C LEU A 119 7.44 -2.56 -10.79
N CYS A 120 6.63 -1.50 -10.62
CA CYS A 120 6.77 -0.28 -11.40
C CYS A 120 8.17 0.33 -11.23
N LEU A 121 8.70 0.37 -10.01
CA LEU A 121 10.06 0.85 -9.75
C LEU A 121 11.12 -0.03 -10.43
N GLN A 122 10.99 -1.35 -10.34
CA GLN A 122 11.93 -2.30 -10.96
C GLN A 122 11.95 -2.25 -12.49
N LYS A 123 10.79 -2.00 -13.10
CA LYS A 123 10.62 -1.93 -14.55
C LYS A 123 10.68 -0.50 -15.10
N SER A 124 10.96 0.48 -14.24
CA SER A 124 10.95 1.91 -14.57
C SER A 124 9.65 2.36 -15.25
N LEU A 125 8.51 1.78 -14.83
CA LEU A 125 7.19 2.12 -15.36
C LEU A 125 6.69 3.44 -14.75
N PRO A 126 5.93 4.23 -15.53
CA PRO A 126 5.33 5.45 -15.01
C PRO A 126 4.35 5.14 -13.88
N MET A 127 4.45 5.90 -12.80
CA MET A 127 3.58 5.81 -11.63
C MET A 127 2.97 7.17 -11.30
N THR A 128 1.87 7.16 -10.54
CA THR A 128 1.25 8.41 -10.07
C THR A 128 2.24 9.18 -9.20
N ILE A 129 2.44 10.46 -9.53
CA ILE A 129 3.29 11.36 -8.74
C ILE A 129 2.52 11.68 -7.46
N THR A 130 3.09 11.29 -6.31
CA THR A 130 2.50 11.57 -4.99
C THR A 130 3.18 12.74 -4.28
N ASP A 131 4.34 13.15 -4.77
CA ASP A 131 5.13 14.23 -4.19
C ASP A 131 4.81 15.54 -4.90
N GLU A 132 4.47 16.56 -4.12
CA GLU A 132 4.03 17.85 -4.64
C GLU A 132 5.15 18.63 -5.30
N GLU A 133 6.35 18.64 -4.70
CA GLU A 133 7.50 19.36 -5.24
C GLU A 133 7.93 18.75 -6.58
N VAL A 134 8.03 17.42 -6.64
CA VAL A 134 8.31 16.69 -7.87
C VAL A 134 7.24 16.97 -8.93
N TYR A 135 5.97 17.04 -8.53
CA TYR A 135 4.89 17.40 -9.45
C TYR A 135 5.06 18.81 -10.00
N GLN A 136 5.37 19.82 -9.17
CA GLN A 136 5.57 21.19 -9.63
C GLN A 136 6.79 21.34 -10.55
N ILE A 137 7.89 20.63 -10.28
CA ILE A 137 9.08 20.58 -11.14
C ILE A 137 8.73 19.97 -12.51
N LEU A 138 8.03 18.84 -12.52
CA LEU A 138 7.63 18.20 -13.77
C LEU A 138 6.63 19.07 -14.55
N ARG A 139 5.74 19.78 -13.84
CA ARG A 139 4.77 20.71 -14.43
C ARG A 139 5.43 21.90 -15.10
N SER A 140 6.46 22.49 -14.51
CA SER A 140 7.14 23.67 -15.08
C SER A 140 7.85 23.36 -16.40
N GLY A 141 8.26 22.09 -16.61
CA GLY A 141 8.86 21.61 -17.85
C GLY A 141 7.86 21.23 -18.96
N ILE A 142 6.55 21.22 -18.70
CA ILE A 142 5.52 20.88 -19.70
C ILE A 142 5.03 22.16 -20.39
N THR A 143 5.47 22.39 -21.63
CA THR A 143 5.01 23.47 -22.51
C THR A 143 4.23 22.90 -23.71
N GLY A 144 2.91 23.11 -23.78
CA GLY A 144 2.08 22.74 -24.95
C GLY A 144 0.74 22.04 -24.67
N GLY A 145 -0.25 22.29 -25.54
CA GLY A 145 -1.71 22.17 -25.32
C GLY A 145 -2.39 20.78 -25.38
N LEU A 146 -1.67 19.66 -25.23
CA LEU A 146 -2.28 18.33 -25.14
C LEU A 146 -2.44 17.80 -23.69
N SER A 147 -1.98 18.57 -22.69
CA SER A 147 -1.88 18.13 -21.29
C SER A 147 -3.14 18.28 -20.43
N GLN A 148 -4.26 18.74 -21.01
CA GLN A 148 -5.51 19.01 -20.29
C GLN A 148 -6.13 17.77 -19.61
N VAL A 149 -5.70 16.55 -19.95
CA VAL A 149 -6.41 15.32 -19.51
C VAL A 149 -5.83 14.64 -18.26
N MET A 150 -4.64 14.98 -17.74
CA MET A 150 -4.04 14.15 -16.66
C MET A 150 -3.55 14.88 -15.40
N ASN A 151 -3.65 16.20 -15.31
CA ASN A 151 -3.13 16.97 -14.16
C ASN A 151 -4.25 17.50 -13.27
N ARG A 152 -4.93 16.62 -12.52
CA ARG A 152 -5.82 17.04 -11.43
C ARG A 152 -5.00 17.25 -10.16
N TYR A 153 -4.61 18.49 -9.90
CA TYR A 153 -4.05 18.91 -8.62
C TYR A 153 -5.21 19.04 -7.62
N ASN A 154 -5.25 18.18 -6.61
CA ASN A 154 -6.29 18.17 -5.59
C ASN A 154 -5.71 18.68 -4.27
N VAL A 155 -6.19 19.83 -3.83
CA VAL A 155 -5.83 20.42 -2.52
C VAL A 155 -6.89 20.01 -1.50
N ALA A 156 -6.43 19.45 -0.37
CA ALA A 156 -7.31 19.07 0.72
C ALA A 156 -8.03 20.31 1.29
N GLY A 157 -9.36 20.27 1.39
CA GLY A 157 -10.18 21.37 1.89
C GLY A 157 -10.58 22.42 0.85
N GLU A 158 -9.88 22.51 -0.29
CA GLU A 158 -10.21 23.47 -1.36
C GLU A 158 -10.83 22.80 -2.58
N THR A 159 -10.29 21.65 -3.00
CA THR A 159 -10.77 20.96 -4.20
C THR A 159 -11.94 20.04 -3.86
N LYS A 160 -13.13 20.34 -4.40
CA LYS A 160 -14.29 19.46 -4.29
C LYS A 160 -14.10 18.21 -5.15
N ILE A 161 -13.70 17.11 -4.50
CA ILE A 161 -13.61 15.80 -5.13
C ILE A 161 -14.99 15.16 -5.08
N ASN A 162 -15.65 15.02 -6.23
CA ASN A 162 -16.88 14.25 -6.32
C ASN A 162 -16.55 12.77 -6.05
N GLN A 163 -17.05 12.25 -4.93
CA GLN A 163 -16.91 10.84 -4.61
C GLN A 163 -18.01 10.08 -5.33
N PHE A 164 -17.61 9.35 -6.38
CA PHE A 164 -18.53 8.44 -7.04
C PHE A 164 -18.93 7.32 -6.09
N LYS A 165 -20.23 7.14 -5.87
CA LYS A 165 -20.82 6.06 -5.09
C LYS A 165 -21.47 5.05 -6.03
N PHE A 166 -21.27 3.77 -5.76
CA PHE A 166 -21.97 2.70 -6.47
C PHE A 166 -23.20 2.30 -5.65
N ILE A 167 -24.40 2.60 -6.16
CA ILE A 167 -25.66 2.31 -5.49
C ILE A 167 -26.60 1.67 -6.51
N ASN A 168 -27.17 0.51 -6.17
CA ASN A 168 -28.13 -0.23 -7.00
C ASN A 168 -27.66 -0.43 -8.45
N GLY A 169 -26.39 -0.81 -8.65
CA GLY A 169 -25.84 -1.06 -9.98
C GLY A 169 -25.50 0.20 -10.78
N LYS A 170 -25.63 1.40 -10.21
CA LYS A 170 -25.34 2.68 -10.88
C LYS A 170 -24.28 3.48 -10.13
N ILE A 171 -23.45 4.17 -10.90
CA ILE A 171 -22.46 5.11 -10.39
C ILE A 171 -23.12 6.50 -10.26
N ILE A 172 -23.10 7.07 -9.07
CA ILE A 172 -23.69 8.38 -8.75
C ILE A 172 -22.56 9.30 -8.28
N SER A 173 -22.49 10.53 -8.84
CA SER A 173 -21.48 11.55 -8.50
C SER A 173 -21.85 12.37 -7.27
#